data_AF-A0A382PD29-F1
#
_entry.id   AF-A0A382PD29-F1
#
_cell.length_a   1.000
_cell.length_b   1.000
_cell.length_c   1.000
_cell.angle_alpha   90.00
_cell.angle_beta   90.00
_cell.angle_gamma   90.00
#
_symmetry.space_group_name_H-M   'P 1'
#
loop_
_entity.id
_entity.type
_entity.pdbx_description
1 polymer ?
#
loop_
_entity_poly.entity_id
_entity_poly.type
_entity_poly.pdbx_seq_one_letter_code
_entity_poly.pdbx_strand_id
1 'polypeptide(L)'
;DPDRGFRLATYAMWWIRAAIQEYILHSWSLVKIGTTAAQKKLFFNLRKIKGQLKAFEDGDLAPETVTEIARRLDVPEHEVVNMNRRLAAPDHSLNAPLRIDGDGEWQDWLEDTTPNQEIELAASEELELRRQMLESAMETLNDRERYILTQRRLTEEPMTLETLSQIYAISRERVRQIEVRAFEKVQEIMNKQAT
;
A
#
# COMPACT_ATOMS: atom_id res chain seq x y z
N ASP A 1 -34.28 23.02 23.17
CA ASP A 1 -35.24 22.74 24.25
C ASP A 1 -35.27 23.92 25.21
N PRO A 2 -36.23 24.85 25.01
CA PRO A 2 -36.34 26.07 25.81
C PRO A 2 -36.70 25.79 27.28
N ASP A 3 -37.23 24.60 27.58
CA ASP A 3 -37.70 24.23 28.93
C ASP A 3 -36.56 23.91 29.90
N ARG A 4 -35.31 23.84 29.41
CA ARG A 4 -34.12 23.53 30.21
C ARG A 4 -33.51 24.73 30.94
N GLY A 5 -34.07 25.94 30.80
CA GLY A 5 -33.68 27.13 31.58
C GLY A 5 -32.31 27.77 31.21
N PHE A 6 -31.65 27.34 30.13
CA PHE A 6 -30.40 27.94 29.66
C PHE A 6 -30.66 29.05 28.64
N ARG A 7 -29.87 30.14 28.68
CA ARG A 7 -29.91 31.19 27.66
C ARG A 7 -29.50 30.62 26.30
N LEU A 8 -30.34 30.83 25.28
CA LEU A 8 -30.08 30.36 23.91
C LEU A 8 -28.70 30.77 23.39
N ALA A 9 -28.29 32.02 23.63
CA ALA A 9 -26.99 32.53 23.20
C ALA A 9 -25.81 31.70 23.78
N THR A 10 -25.90 31.31 25.05
CA THR A 10 -24.86 30.51 25.72
C THR A 10 -24.79 29.10 25.13
N TYR A 11 -25.94 28.49 24.82
CA TYR A 11 -25.99 27.18 24.18
C TYR A 11 -25.52 27.23 22.73
N ALA A 12 -26.02 28.18 21.94
CA ALA A 12 -25.69 28.34 20.53
C ALA A 12 -24.19 28.59 20.31
N MET A 13 -23.53 29.33 21.20
CA MET A 13 -22.09 29.60 21.11
C MET A 13 -21.25 28.31 21.09
N TRP A 14 -21.63 27.29 21.87
CA TRP A 14 -20.94 26.00 21.86
C TRP A 14 -21.08 25.30 20.50
N TRP A 15 -22.28 25.26 19.94
CA TRP A 15 -22.55 24.63 18.65
C TRP A 15 -21.90 25.36 17.48
N ILE A 16 -21.92 26.70 17.50
CA ILE A 16 -21.23 27.52 16.49
C ILE A 16 -19.74 27.21 16.52
N ARG A 17 -19.12 27.21 17.72
CA ARG A 17 -17.70 26.91 17.85
C ARG A 17 -17.36 25.49 17.40
N ALA A 18 -18.16 24.50 17.79
CA ALA A 18 -17.97 23.11 17.39
C ALA A 18 -18.09 22.95 15.86
N ALA A 19 -19.08 23.58 15.23
CA ALA A 19 -19.26 23.54 13.78
C ALA A 19 -18.08 24.16 13.03
N ILE A 20 -17.56 25.30 13.51
CA ILE A 20 -16.36 25.94 12.95
C ILE A 20 -15.14 25.02 13.10
N GLN A 21 -14.92 24.44 14.28
CA GLN A 21 -13.80 23.52 14.51
C GLN A 21 -13.88 22.29 13.62
N GLU A 22 -15.08 21.72 13.46
CA GLU A 22 -15.29 20.56 12.59
C GLU A 22 -15.05 20.92 11.13
N TYR A 23 -15.52 22.09 10.67
CA TYR A 23 -15.28 22.58 9.32
C TYR A 23 -13.78 22.75 9.05
N ILE A 24 -13.05 23.45 9.93
CA ILE A 24 -11.61 23.66 9.78
C ILE A 24 -10.87 22.32 9.67
N LEU A 25 -11.23 21.33 10.50
CA LEU A 25 -10.57 20.02 10.48
C LEU A 25 -10.82 19.27 9.16
N HIS A 26 -12.01 19.43 8.58
CA HIS A 26 -12.38 18.80 7.31
C HIS A 26 -11.85 19.55 6.08
N SER A 27 -11.63 20.87 6.17
CA SER A 27 -11.22 21.71 5.05
C SER A 27 -9.74 22.06 5.05
N TRP A 28 -8.96 21.59 6.02
CA TRP A 28 -7.54 21.95 6.15
C TRP A 28 -6.65 21.35 5.05
N SER A 29 -6.92 20.10 4.66
CA SER A 29 -6.19 19.40 3.61
C SER A 29 -7.17 18.55 2.79
N LEU A 30 -6.85 18.38 1.50
CA LEU A 30 -7.44 17.42 0.59
C LEU A 30 -7.37 16.00 1.16
N VAL A 31 -6.29 15.67 1.87
CA VAL A 31 -6.16 14.40 2.58
C VAL A 31 -6.77 14.53 3.96
N LYS A 32 -7.85 13.78 4.20
CA LYS A 32 -8.57 13.81 5.46
C LYS A 32 -7.65 13.54 6.65
N ILE A 33 -7.57 14.52 7.54
CA ILE A 33 -6.94 14.34 8.85
C ILE A 33 -7.87 13.46 9.69
N GLY A 34 -7.28 12.47 10.37
CA GLY A 34 -8.08 11.53 11.13
C GLY A 34 -8.88 12.23 12.25
N THR A 35 -10.04 11.68 12.54
CA THR A 35 -11.06 12.29 13.41
C THR A 35 -10.99 11.81 14.86
N THR A 36 -9.92 11.10 15.26
CA THR A 36 -9.80 10.58 16.62
C THR A 36 -9.64 11.73 17.62
N ALA A 37 -10.04 11.52 18.88
CA ALA A 37 -9.90 12.55 19.91
C ALA A 37 -8.45 13.01 20.08
N ALA A 38 -7.48 12.09 19.98
CA ALA A 38 -6.06 12.38 20.05
C ALA A 38 -5.57 13.22 18.85
N GLN A 39 -6.01 12.90 17.63
CA GLN A 39 -5.72 13.69 16.43
C GLN A 39 -6.35 15.09 16.49
N LYS A 40 -7.61 15.23 16.94
CA LYS A 40 -8.25 16.54 17.14
C LYS A 40 -7.47 17.39 18.16
N LYS A 41 -7.06 16.80 19.30
CA LYS A 41 -6.23 17.48 20.31
C LYS A 41 -4.91 17.97 19.72
N LEU A 42 -4.23 17.12 18.95
CA LEU A 42 -2.96 17.46 18.32
C LEU A 42 -3.15 18.55 17.25
N PHE A 43 -4.16 18.44 16.38
CA PHE A 43 -4.43 19.42 15.32
C PHE A 43 -4.54 20.85 15.86
N PHE A 44 -5.31 21.06 16.94
CA PHE A 44 -5.53 22.39 17.50
C PHE A 44 -4.41 22.88 18.43
N ASN A 45 -3.66 21.98 19.09
CA ASN A 45 -2.71 22.38 20.15
C ASN A 45 -1.23 22.19 19.79
N LEU A 46 -0.89 21.37 18.80
CA LEU A 46 0.50 21.00 18.49
C LEU A 46 1.36 22.23 18.19
N ARG A 47 0.89 23.13 17.32
CA ARG A 47 1.63 24.37 16.97
C ARG A 47 1.88 25.26 18.19
N LYS A 48 0.91 25.36 19.10
CA LYS A 48 1.04 26.15 20.34
C LYS A 48 2.10 25.53 21.25
N ILE A 49 2.11 24.21 21.43
CA ILE A 49 3.07 23.52 22.29
C ILE A 49 4.48 23.56 21.68
N LYS A 50 4.63 23.35 20.36
CA LYS A 50 5.91 23.53 19.64
C LYS A 50 6.50 24.93 19.91
N GLY A 51 5.65 25.97 19.87
CA GLY A 51 6.08 27.33 20.18
C GLY A 51 6.54 27.55 21.62
N GLN A 52 5.90 26.89 22.60
CA GLN A 52 6.34 26.93 23.99
C GLN A 52 7.67 26.21 24.21
N LEU A 53 7.89 25.11 23.49
CA LEU A 53 9.11 24.32 23.55
C LEU A 53 10.23 24.88 22.68
N LYS A 54 9.98 25.97 21.92
CA LYS A 54 10.88 26.52 20.89
C LYS A 54 11.36 25.47 19.87
N ALA A 55 10.57 24.41 19.68
CA ALA A 55 10.85 23.31 18.76
C ALA A 55 10.29 23.63 17.37
N PHE A 56 10.78 24.70 16.76
CA PHE A 56 10.51 25.04 15.35
C PHE A 56 11.60 24.42 14.48
N GLU A 57 11.66 23.09 14.47
CA GLU A 57 12.53 22.36 13.56
C GLU A 57 11.77 22.12 12.25
N ASP A 58 12.44 22.40 11.13
CA ASP A 58 12.00 21.98 9.80
C ASP A 58 12.28 20.49 9.67
N GLY A 59 11.23 19.67 9.83
CA GLY A 59 11.29 18.21 9.72
C GLY A 59 10.69 17.46 10.92
N ASP A 60 11.24 16.29 11.18
CA ASP A 60 10.83 15.44 12.29
C ASP A 60 11.30 16.04 13.63
N LEU A 61 10.42 15.98 14.63
CA LEU A 61 10.71 16.46 15.97
C LEU A 61 11.74 15.56 16.66
N ALA A 62 12.67 16.17 17.41
CA ALA A 62 13.54 15.43 18.31
C ALA A 62 12.74 14.51 19.26
N PRO A 63 13.22 13.28 19.56
CA PRO A 63 12.49 12.31 20.38
C PRO A 63 12.02 12.85 21.73
N GLU A 64 12.87 13.63 22.41
CA GLU A 64 12.55 14.24 23.70
C GLU A 64 11.35 15.18 23.62
N THR A 65 11.24 15.94 22.52
CA THR A 65 10.12 16.85 22.26
C THR A 65 8.84 16.08 21.98
N VAL A 66 8.94 14.97 21.23
CA VAL A 66 7.82 14.07 20.95
C VAL A 66 7.26 13.50 22.26
N THR A 67 8.10 12.96 23.12
CA THR A 67 7.71 12.40 24.43
C THR A 67 7.05 13.46 25.31
N GLU A 68 7.59 14.68 25.36
CA GLU A 68 7.01 15.76 26.15
C GLU A 68 5.64 16.21 25.63
N ILE A 69 5.46 16.30 24.30
CA ILE A 69 4.16 16.63 23.70
C ILE A 69 3.15 15.52 23.94
N ALA A 70 3.56 14.26 23.75
CA ALA A 70 2.73 13.07 23.98
C ALA A 70 2.21 13.05 25.43
N ARG A 71 3.10 13.29 26.39
CA ARG A 71 2.78 13.37 27.82
C ARG A 71 1.83 14.53 28.16
N ARG A 72 2.02 15.71 27.56
CA ARG A 72 1.16 16.89 27.81
C ARG A 72 -0.24 16.74 27.26
N LEU A 73 -0.40 16.09 26.11
CA LEU A 73 -1.67 15.95 25.43
C LEU A 73 -2.39 14.63 25.73
N ASP A 74 -1.71 13.71 26.42
CA ASP A 74 -2.17 12.35 26.70
C ASP A 74 -2.54 11.62 25.40
N VAL A 75 -1.54 11.50 24.53
CA VAL A 75 -1.63 10.88 23.20
C VAL A 75 -0.36 10.05 22.96
N PRO A 76 -0.41 9.00 22.13
CA PRO A 76 0.76 8.18 21.87
C PRO A 76 1.77 8.93 20.98
N GLU A 77 3.07 8.69 21.20
CA GLU A 77 4.16 9.38 20.49
C GLU A 77 4.08 9.24 18.96
N HIS A 78 3.68 8.07 18.46
CA HIS A 78 3.53 7.86 17.02
C HIS A 78 2.45 8.77 16.39
N GLU A 79 1.39 9.12 17.14
CA GLU A 79 0.40 10.08 16.65
C GLU A 79 0.96 11.51 16.61
N VAL A 80 1.84 11.87 17.54
CA VAL A 80 2.54 13.17 17.53
C VAL A 80 3.44 13.28 16.31
N VAL A 81 4.25 12.25 16.01
CA VAL A 81 5.12 12.21 14.82
C VAL A 81 4.31 12.31 13.54
N ASN A 82 3.28 11.46 13.41
CA ASN A 82 2.40 11.46 12.24
C ASN A 82 1.69 12.79 12.05
N MET A 83 1.19 13.42 13.14
CA MET A 83 0.54 14.73 13.04
C MET A 83 1.53 15.84 12.71
N ASN A 84 2.75 15.82 13.26
CA ASN A 84 3.77 16.81 12.93
C ASN A 84 4.10 16.78 11.43
N ARG A 85 4.29 15.59 10.85
CA ARG A 85 4.54 15.44 9.40
C ARG A 85 3.37 15.94 8.56
N ARG A 86 2.13 15.64 8.95
CA ARG A 86 0.92 16.11 8.24
C ARG A 86 0.74 17.61 8.30
N LEU A 87 1.14 18.26 9.39
CA LEU A 87 1.02 19.71 9.57
C LEU A 87 2.27 20.47 9.11
N ALA A 88 3.31 19.78 8.64
CA ALA A 88 4.57 20.41 8.24
C ALA A 88 4.41 21.25 6.96
N ALA A 89 3.60 20.77 6.01
CA ALA A 89 3.33 21.47 4.76
C ALA A 89 1.82 21.42 4.42
N PRO A 90 1.25 22.52 3.91
CA PRO A 90 -0.09 22.49 3.30
C PRO A 90 -0.06 21.73 1.97
N ASP A 91 -1.24 21.43 1.43
CA ASP A 91 -1.32 20.89 0.07
C ASP A 91 -0.85 21.96 -0.93
N HIS A 92 0.04 21.56 -1.84
CA HIS A 92 0.55 22.41 -2.90
C HIS A 92 -0.08 22.02 -4.24
N SER A 93 -0.40 23.04 -5.05
CA SER A 93 -0.84 22.82 -6.42
C SER A 93 0.32 22.26 -7.24
N LEU A 94 0.09 21.17 -7.97
CA LEU A 94 1.07 20.63 -8.91
C LEU A 94 1.33 21.57 -10.10
N ASN A 95 0.37 22.46 -10.41
CA ASN A 95 0.51 23.48 -11.45
C ASN A 95 1.15 24.77 -10.90
N ALA A 96 1.64 24.78 -9.65
CA ALA A 96 2.35 25.94 -9.15
C ALA A 96 3.73 26.03 -9.83
N PRO A 97 4.17 27.23 -10.25
CA PRO A 97 5.48 27.40 -10.87
C PRO A 97 6.59 27.13 -9.85
N LEU A 98 7.64 26.44 -10.27
CA LEU A 98 8.80 26.11 -9.43
C LEU A 98 9.67 27.33 -9.13
N ARG A 99 9.73 28.27 -10.07
CA ARG A 99 10.45 29.54 -9.94
C ARG A 99 9.57 30.66 -10.46
N ILE A 100 9.77 31.85 -9.89
CA ILE A 100 8.96 33.05 -10.20
C ILE A 100 9.00 33.41 -11.69
N ASP A 101 10.14 33.18 -12.36
CA ASP A 101 10.36 33.51 -13.78
C ASP A 101 10.53 32.27 -14.67
N GLY A 102 10.12 31.09 -14.21
CA GLY A 102 10.28 29.82 -14.94
C GLY A 102 8.95 29.25 -15.41
N ASP A 103 8.94 28.65 -16.60
CA ASP A 103 7.77 27.99 -17.17
C ASP A 103 7.51 26.58 -16.59
N GLY A 104 8.40 26.07 -15.73
CA GLY A 104 8.28 24.72 -15.17
C GLY A 104 7.34 24.66 -13.96
N GLU A 105 6.39 23.74 -14.01
CA GLU A 105 5.45 23.43 -12.93
C GLU A 105 5.94 22.23 -12.10
N TRP A 106 5.41 22.02 -10.89
CA TRP A 106 5.78 20.86 -10.06
C TRP A 106 5.45 19.53 -10.73
N GLN A 107 4.36 19.45 -11.49
CA GLN A 107 3.99 18.22 -12.20
C GLN A 107 5.00 17.76 -13.24
N ASP A 108 5.74 18.69 -13.85
CA ASP A 108 6.72 18.37 -14.91
C ASP A 108 7.92 17.56 -14.38
N TRP A 109 8.11 17.56 -13.06
CA TRP A 109 9.20 16.87 -12.37
C TRP A 109 8.76 15.59 -11.67
N LEU A 110 7.48 15.24 -11.77
CA LEU A 110 6.99 13.96 -11.27
C LEU A 110 7.43 12.86 -12.22
N GLU A 111 8.33 12.01 -11.75
CA GLU A 111 8.76 10.82 -12.49
C GLU A 111 7.66 9.75 -12.46
N ASP A 112 7.35 9.19 -13.63
CA ASP A 112 6.50 8.01 -13.71
C ASP A 112 7.33 6.77 -13.40
N THR A 113 6.95 6.07 -12.33
CA THR A 113 7.62 4.83 -11.90
C THR A 113 7.18 3.59 -12.68
N THR A 114 6.26 3.71 -13.64
CA THR A 114 5.89 2.58 -14.49
C THR A 114 7.08 2.13 -15.35
N PRO A 115 7.18 0.82 -15.66
CA PRO A 115 8.19 0.33 -16.59
C PRO A 115 8.16 1.09 -17.91
N ASN A 116 9.34 1.37 -18.49
CA ASN A 116 9.40 1.94 -19.81
C ASN A 116 9.08 0.87 -20.88
N GLN A 117 8.86 1.32 -22.12
CA GLN A 117 8.53 0.43 -23.25
C GLN A 117 9.56 -0.67 -23.48
N GLU A 118 10.84 -0.41 -23.21
CA GLU A 118 11.92 -1.39 -23.37
C GLU A 118 11.80 -2.52 -22.34
N ILE A 119 11.53 -2.18 -21.07
CA ILE A 119 11.32 -3.16 -20.00
C ILE A 119 10.06 -3.98 -20.27
N GLU A 120 8.98 -3.33 -20.69
CA GLU A 120 7.73 -4.04 -21.03
C GLU A 120 7.92 -5.00 -22.20
N LEU A 121 8.57 -4.54 -23.28
CA LEU A 121 8.85 -5.38 -24.44
C LEU A 121 9.75 -6.56 -24.06
N ALA A 122 10.86 -6.30 -23.36
CA ALA A 122 11.78 -7.34 -22.92
C ALA A 122 11.08 -8.39 -22.03
N ALA A 123 10.24 -7.94 -21.10
CA ALA A 123 9.46 -8.85 -20.25
C ALA A 123 8.46 -9.69 -21.08
N SER A 124 7.82 -9.10 -22.09
CA SER A 124 6.88 -9.80 -22.97
C SER A 124 7.58 -10.84 -23.86
N GLU A 125 8.74 -10.50 -24.43
CA GLU A 125 9.55 -11.41 -25.25
C GLU A 125 10.13 -12.55 -24.40
N GLU A 126 10.62 -12.23 -23.20
CA GLU A 126 11.12 -13.22 -22.25
C GLU A 126 10.00 -14.18 -21.82
N LEU A 127 8.79 -13.67 -21.54
CA LEU A 127 7.63 -14.49 -21.20
C LEU A 127 7.27 -15.45 -22.35
N GLU A 128 7.20 -14.94 -23.59
CA GLU A 128 6.86 -15.75 -24.75
C GLU A 128 7.91 -16.84 -25.00
N LEU A 129 9.20 -16.50 -24.90
CA LEU A 129 10.29 -17.47 -25.01
C LEU A 129 10.18 -18.56 -23.93
N ARG A 130 9.98 -18.17 -22.66
CA ARG A 130 9.79 -19.11 -21.55
C ARG A 130 8.56 -20.00 -21.75
N ARG A 131 7.48 -19.47 -22.34
CA ARG A 131 6.28 -20.25 -22.66
C ARG A 131 6.57 -21.29 -23.74
N GLN A 132 7.26 -20.90 -24.82
CA GLN A 132 7.66 -21.83 -25.89
C GLN A 132 8.61 -22.92 -25.37
N MET A 133 9.56 -22.56 -24.52
CA MET A 133 10.43 -23.52 -23.82
C MET A 133 9.60 -24.50 -22.99
N LEU A 134 8.65 -24.00 -22.19
CA LEU A 134 7.77 -24.85 -21.39
C LEU A 134 6.91 -25.78 -22.25
N GLU A 135 6.31 -25.29 -23.33
CA GLU A 135 5.52 -26.11 -24.27
C GLU A 135 6.37 -27.24 -24.84
N SER A 136 7.57 -26.95 -25.35
CA SER A 136 8.48 -27.97 -25.87
C SER A 136 8.94 -28.98 -24.80
N ALA A 137 9.15 -28.53 -23.56
CA ALA A 137 9.48 -29.42 -22.45
C ALA A 137 8.29 -30.34 -22.08
N MET A 138 7.07 -29.81 -22.11
CA MET A 138 5.84 -30.56 -21.87
C MET A 138 5.57 -31.62 -22.95
N GLU A 139 6.04 -31.42 -24.19
CA GLU A 139 5.93 -32.41 -25.26
C GLU A 139 6.67 -33.73 -24.97
N THR A 140 7.77 -33.67 -24.20
CA THR A 140 8.55 -34.86 -23.83
C THR A 140 7.88 -35.74 -22.78
N LEU A 141 6.90 -35.20 -22.05
CA LEU A 141 6.13 -35.94 -21.07
C LEU A 141 5.13 -36.85 -21.78
N ASN A 142 4.94 -38.05 -21.24
CA ASN A 142 3.84 -38.91 -21.66
C ASN A 142 2.49 -38.29 -21.24
N ASP A 143 1.40 -38.70 -21.89
CA ASP A 143 0.06 -38.11 -21.67
C ASP A 143 -0.37 -38.11 -20.19
N ARG A 144 0.04 -39.14 -19.45
CA ARG A 144 -0.27 -39.28 -18.03
C ARG A 144 0.52 -38.31 -17.15
N GLU A 145 1.82 -38.19 -17.39
CA GLU A 145 2.72 -37.23 -16.73
C GLU A 145 2.27 -35.80 -17.03
N ARG A 146 1.97 -35.51 -18.30
CA ARG A 146 1.50 -34.21 -18.77
C ARG A 146 0.20 -33.81 -18.08
N TYR A 147 -0.81 -34.69 -18.11
CA TYR A 147 -2.11 -34.41 -17.49
C TYR A 147 -2.00 -34.18 -15.97
N ILE A 148 -1.26 -35.04 -15.25
CA ILE A 148 -1.05 -34.89 -13.81
C ILE A 148 -0.34 -33.56 -13.50
N LEU A 149 0.70 -33.19 -14.25
CA LEU A 149 1.43 -31.95 -14.03
C LEU A 149 0.56 -30.72 -14.34
N THR A 150 -0.18 -30.73 -15.45
CA THR A 150 -1.07 -29.64 -15.85
C THR A 150 -2.15 -29.39 -14.81
N GLN A 151 -2.87 -30.44 -14.39
CA GLN A 151 -3.95 -30.34 -13.40
C GLN A 151 -3.47 -29.93 -12.01
N ARG A 152 -2.18 -30.13 -11.69
CA ARG A 152 -1.61 -29.80 -10.39
C ARG A 152 -0.95 -28.42 -10.34
N ARG A 153 -0.44 -27.92 -11.46
CA ARG A 153 0.46 -26.73 -11.48
C ARG A 153 0.10 -25.66 -12.51
N LEU A 154 -0.59 -26.02 -13.59
CA LEU A 154 -0.84 -25.13 -14.73
C LEU A 154 -2.34 -24.79 -14.89
N THR A 155 -3.15 -25.04 -13.86
CA THR A 155 -4.58 -24.75 -13.83
C THR A 155 -4.88 -23.85 -12.64
N GLU A 156 -5.83 -22.93 -12.78
CA GLU A 156 -6.21 -21.98 -11.71
C GLU A 156 -6.70 -22.71 -10.45
N GLU A 157 -7.44 -23.80 -10.64
CA GLU A 157 -7.94 -24.66 -9.56
C GLU A 157 -7.20 -26.01 -9.59
N PRO A 158 -6.08 -26.16 -8.86
CA PRO A 158 -5.29 -27.37 -8.92
C PRO A 158 -6.01 -28.56 -8.28
N MET A 159 -6.08 -29.68 -9.01
CA MET A 159 -6.69 -30.90 -8.50
C MET A 159 -5.90 -31.48 -7.31
N THR A 160 -6.59 -32.16 -6.40
CA THR A 160 -5.93 -32.85 -5.29
C THR A 160 -5.31 -34.18 -5.76
N LEU A 161 -4.29 -34.67 -5.05
CA LEU A 161 -3.72 -36.00 -5.29
C LEU A 161 -4.78 -37.10 -5.16
N GLU A 162 -5.79 -36.89 -4.31
CA GLU A 162 -6.88 -37.84 -4.10
C GLU A 162 -7.78 -37.94 -5.35
N THR A 163 -8.20 -36.81 -5.91
CA THR A 163 -9.01 -36.78 -7.13
C THR A 163 -8.29 -37.45 -8.30
N LEU A 164 -7.00 -37.16 -8.48
CA LEU A 164 -6.17 -37.79 -9.51
C LEU A 164 -5.92 -39.29 -9.26
N SER A 165 -5.83 -39.70 -7.99
CA SER A 165 -5.68 -41.10 -7.61
C SER A 165 -6.91 -41.94 -7.98
N GLN A 166 -8.10 -41.35 -7.87
CA GLN A 166 -9.36 -41.95 -8.26
C GLN A 166 -9.47 -42.08 -9.79
N ILE A 167 -9.13 -41.01 -10.53
CA ILE A 167 -9.17 -40.99 -12.01
C ILE A 167 -8.28 -42.09 -12.62
N TYR A 168 -7.05 -42.23 -12.10
CA TYR A 168 -6.08 -43.18 -12.63
C TYR A 168 -6.04 -44.52 -11.92
N ALA A 169 -6.94 -44.76 -10.95
CA ALA A 169 -7.00 -45.96 -10.12
C ALA A 169 -5.62 -46.38 -9.55
N ILE A 170 -4.87 -45.42 -9.01
CA ILE A 170 -3.56 -45.64 -8.36
C ILE A 170 -3.51 -45.02 -6.98
N SER A 171 -2.50 -45.33 -6.18
CA SER A 171 -2.33 -44.70 -4.87
C SER A 171 -1.97 -43.22 -4.97
N ARG A 172 -2.34 -42.43 -3.95
CA ARG A 172 -1.95 -41.00 -3.84
C ARG A 172 -0.44 -40.81 -3.93
N GLU A 173 0.33 -41.69 -3.29
CA GLU A 173 1.80 -41.64 -3.35
C GLU A 173 2.32 -41.91 -4.76
N ARG A 174 1.66 -42.79 -5.53
CA ARG A 174 2.05 -43.02 -6.92
C ARG A 174 1.79 -41.80 -7.80
N VAL A 175 0.69 -41.08 -7.60
CA VAL A 175 0.43 -39.80 -8.30
C VAL A 175 1.52 -38.79 -7.95
N ARG A 176 1.89 -38.67 -6.66
CA ARG A 176 2.96 -37.77 -6.20
C ARG A 176 4.31 -38.09 -6.87
N GLN A 177 4.67 -39.37 -6.97
CA GLN A 177 5.89 -39.80 -7.66
C GLN A 177 5.89 -39.43 -9.14
N ILE A 178 4.75 -39.55 -9.81
CA ILE A 178 4.61 -39.17 -11.23
C ILE A 178 4.72 -37.65 -11.37
N GLU A 179 4.08 -36.86 -10.49
CA GLU A 179 4.20 -35.39 -10.47
C GLU A 179 5.67 -34.97 -10.33
N VAL A 180 6.39 -35.52 -9.34
CA VAL A 180 7.79 -35.16 -9.08
C VAL A 180 8.68 -35.51 -10.27
N ARG A 181 8.54 -36.71 -10.84
CA ARG A 181 9.35 -37.12 -12.01
C ARG A 181 9.03 -36.29 -13.25
N ALA A 182 7.76 -35.96 -13.48
CA ALA A 182 7.36 -35.10 -14.60
C ALA A 182 7.98 -33.70 -14.45
N PHE A 183 7.93 -33.15 -13.23
CA PHE A 183 8.56 -31.86 -12.92
C PHE A 183 10.07 -31.89 -13.13
N GLU A 184 10.77 -32.92 -12.65
CA GLU A 184 12.23 -33.08 -12.84
C GLU A 184 12.61 -33.13 -14.32
N LYS A 185 11.85 -33.86 -15.16
CA LYS A 185 12.08 -33.91 -16.62
C LYS A 185 11.91 -32.53 -17.28
N VAL A 186 10.83 -31.84 -16.96
CA VAL A 186 10.56 -30.49 -17.50
C VAL A 186 11.66 -29.52 -17.07
N GLN A 187 12.04 -29.55 -15.80
CA GLN A 187 13.11 -28.72 -15.26
C GLN A 187 14.46 -28.98 -15.94
N GLU A 188 14.81 -30.24 -16.19
CA GLU A 188 16.05 -30.59 -16.89
C GLU A 188 16.09 -30.01 -18.32
N ILE A 189 14.97 -30.09 -19.05
CA ILE A 189 14.88 -29.56 -20.42
C ILE A 189 14.93 -28.04 -20.42
N MET A 190 14.18 -27.39 -19.53
CA MET A 190 14.19 -25.92 -19.41
C MET A 190 15.59 -25.40 -19.08
N ASN A 191 16.32 -26.07 -18.17
CA ASN A 191 17.70 -25.69 -17.85
C ASN A 191 18.62 -25.86 -19.07
N LYS A 192 18.49 -26.95 -19.85
CA LYS A 192 19.27 -27.15 -21.07
C LYS A 192 18.99 -26.11 -22.15
N GLN A 193 17.75 -25.61 -22.25
CA GLN A 193 17.37 -24.57 -23.19
C GLN A 193 17.76 -23.16 -22.73
N ALA A 194 17.95 -22.97 -21.42
CA ALA A 194 18.36 -21.70 -20.83
C ALA A 194 19.89 -21.49 -20.83
N THR A 195 20.68 -22.53 -21.15
CA THR A 195 22.15 -22.46 -21.24
C THR A 195 22.59 -22.27 -22.69
#